data_AF-A0A2V8HB98-F1
#
_entry.id   AF-A0A2V8HB98-F1
#
_cell.length_a   1.000
_cell.length_b   1.000
_cell.length_c   1.000
_cell.angle_alpha   90.00
_cell.angle_beta   90.00
_cell.angle_gamma   90.00
#
_symmetry.space_group_name_H-M   'P 1'
#
loop_
_entity.id
_entity.type
_entity.pdbx_description
1 polymer ?
#
loop_
_entity_poly.entity_id
_entity_poly.type
_entity_poly.pdbx_seq_one_letter_code
_entity_poly.pdbx_strand_id
1 'polypeptide(L)'
;MNHSNTATRAVVDFIASTTFNDIPSDALTIGRRCIADGVAVMLAGSTTHASEILRAQVREDGSRAEAATVGRDSFQTRAASAALLNATSGHAHDYDDTQLSTAADRIFGL
;
A
#
# COMPACT_ATOMS: atom_id res chain seq x y z
N MET A 1 -20.41 32.45 9.23
CA MET A 1 -18.96 32.50 8.95
C MET A 1 -18.67 31.47 7.87
N ASN A 2 -18.44 31.93 6.63
CA ASN A 2 -18.18 31.05 5.49
C ASN A 2 -16.77 30.48 5.60
N HIS A 3 -16.64 29.25 6.08
CA HIS A 3 -15.44 28.47 5.84
C HIS A 3 -15.52 27.99 4.39
N SER A 4 -14.80 28.65 3.48
CA SER A 4 -14.56 28.09 2.16
C SER A 4 -13.86 26.75 2.37
N ASN A 5 -14.61 25.66 2.23
CA ASN A 5 -14.11 24.32 2.52
C ASN A 5 -13.21 23.94 1.35
N THR A 6 -11.90 24.15 1.51
CA THR A 6 -10.93 23.78 0.49
C THR A 6 -10.94 22.26 0.33
N ALA A 7 -10.63 21.76 -0.86
CA ALA A 7 -10.55 20.31 -1.08
C ALA A 7 -9.62 19.63 -0.06
N THR A 8 -8.48 20.25 0.26
CA THR A 8 -7.57 19.76 1.30
C THR A 8 -8.23 19.68 2.67
N ARG A 9 -8.99 20.71 3.08
CA ARG A 9 -9.68 20.70 4.36
C ARG A 9 -10.75 19.62 4.41
N ALA A 10 -11.53 19.47 3.35
CA ALA A 10 -12.56 18.44 3.25
C ALA A 10 -11.96 17.02 3.39
N VAL A 11 -10.81 16.74 2.77
CA VAL A 11 -10.12 15.44 2.90
C VAL A 11 -9.61 15.22 4.33
N VAL A 12 -9.00 16.23 4.94
CA VAL A 12 -8.53 16.15 6.33
C VAL A 12 -9.69 15.87 7.28
N ASP A 13 -10.78 16.63 7.16
CA ASP A 13 -11.96 16.47 8.01
C ASP A 13 -12.58 15.08 7.83
N PHE A 14 -12.65 14.56 6.59
CA PHE A 14 -13.11 13.20 6.30
C PHE A 14 -12.22 12.15 6.99
N ILE A 15 -10.90 12.18 6.80
CA ILE A 15 -9.98 11.18 7.38
C ILE A 15 -10.00 11.24 8.91
N ALA A 16 -9.99 12.43 9.49
CA ALA A 16 -9.88 12.61 10.94
C ALA A 16 -11.17 12.27 11.70
N SER A 17 -12.35 12.35 11.05
CA SER A 17 -13.65 12.07 11.67
C SER A 17 -14.20 10.68 11.38
N THR A 18 -13.69 9.99 10.35
CA THR A 18 -14.15 8.64 9.98
C THR A 18 -13.81 7.62 11.05
N THR A 19 -14.81 6.84 11.47
CA THR A 19 -14.65 5.69 12.37
C THR A 19 -14.89 4.39 11.61
N PHE A 20 -14.53 3.26 12.20
CA PHE A 20 -14.75 1.95 11.60
C PHE A 20 -16.23 1.66 11.30
N ASN A 21 -17.16 2.20 12.10
CA ASN A 21 -18.60 2.02 11.93
C ASN A 21 -19.16 2.80 10.74
N ASP A 22 -18.43 3.80 10.25
CA ASP A 22 -18.83 4.60 9.09
C ASP A 22 -18.48 3.91 7.77
N ILE A 23 -17.68 2.84 7.81
CA ILE A 23 -17.22 2.12 6.61
C ILE A 23 -18.35 1.20 6.10
N PRO A 24 -18.80 1.36 4.84
CA PRO A 24 -19.78 0.47 4.24
C PRO A 24 -19.37 -1.01 4.26
N SER A 25 -20.32 -1.92 4.47
CA SER A 25 -20.03 -3.36 4.61
C SER A 25 -19.43 -4.00 3.36
N ASP A 26 -19.80 -3.49 2.19
CA ASP A 26 -19.22 -3.88 0.90
C ASP A 26 -17.77 -3.39 0.78
N ALA A 27 -17.49 -2.14 1.16
CA ALA A 27 -16.12 -1.60 1.21
C ALA A 27 -15.23 -2.40 2.18
N LEU A 28 -15.74 -2.80 3.35
CA LEU A 28 -15.03 -3.71 4.27
C LEU A 28 -14.74 -5.07 3.63
N THR A 29 -15.69 -5.60 2.86
CA THR A 29 -15.53 -6.89 2.19
C THR A 29 -14.47 -6.82 1.09
N ILE A 30 -14.50 -5.76 0.28
CA ILE A 30 -13.51 -5.52 -0.77
C ILE A 30 -12.14 -5.24 -0.15
N GLY A 31 -12.05 -4.39 0.86
CA GLY A 31 -10.78 -4.07 1.53
C GLY A 31 -10.08 -5.30 2.09
N ARG A 32 -10.81 -6.27 2.66
CA ARG A 32 -10.22 -7.55 3.08
C ARG A 32 -9.64 -8.36 1.92
N ARG A 33 -10.28 -8.33 0.75
CA ARG A 33 -9.78 -9.00 -0.45
C ARG A 33 -8.52 -8.31 -0.97
N CYS A 34 -8.51 -6.98 -1.09
CA CYS A 34 -7.34 -6.21 -1.51
C CYS A 34 -6.14 -6.42 -0.56
N ILE A 35 -6.37 -6.46 0.76
CA ILE A 35 -5.29 -6.74 1.72
C ILE A 35 -4.73 -8.16 1.54
N ALA A 36 -5.60 -9.17 1.40
CA ALA A 36 -5.17 -10.55 1.21
C ALA A 36 -4.42 -10.75 -0.11
N ASP A 37 -4.92 -10.15 -1.18
CA ASP A 37 -4.31 -10.15 -2.51
C ASP A 37 -2.95 -9.44 -2.50
N GLY A 38 -2.89 -8.22 -1.95
CA GLY A 38 -1.66 -7.45 -1.77
C GLY A 38 -0.56 -8.23 -1.06
N VAL A 39 -0.88 -8.92 0.05
CA VAL A 39 0.11 -9.76 0.75
C VAL A 39 0.58 -10.94 -0.11
N ALA A 40 -0.32 -11.55 -0.90
CA ALA A 40 0.02 -12.67 -1.76
C ALA A 40 0.97 -12.24 -2.89
N VAL A 41 0.69 -11.12 -3.56
CA VAL A 41 1.56 -10.60 -4.63
C VAL A 41 2.89 -10.07 -4.08
N MET A 42 2.91 -9.46 -2.89
CA MET A 42 4.16 -9.12 -2.20
C MET A 42 5.03 -10.36 -1.94
N LEU A 43 4.43 -11.46 -1.48
CA LEU A 43 5.15 -12.71 -1.26
C LEU A 43 5.72 -13.26 -2.57
N ALA A 44 4.92 -13.31 -3.64
CA ALA A 44 5.34 -13.78 -4.95
C ALA A 44 6.42 -12.89 -5.59
N GLY A 45 6.30 -11.56 -5.44
CA GLY A 45 7.26 -10.60 -5.98
C GLY A 45 8.54 -10.46 -5.15
N SER A 46 8.56 -10.94 -3.90
CA SER A 46 9.76 -10.94 -3.06
C SER A 46 10.91 -11.78 -3.63
N THR A 47 10.62 -12.68 -4.57
CA THR A 47 11.62 -13.54 -5.24
C THR A 47 12.17 -12.94 -6.54
N THR A 48 11.73 -11.74 -6.92
CA THR A 48 12.20 -11.08 -8.16
C THR A 48 13.56 -10.41 -7.97
N HIS A 49 14.27 -10.20 -9.09
CA HIS A 49 15.55 -9.51 -9.08
C HIS A 49 15.43 -8.05 -8.60
N ALA A 50 14.31 -7.37 -8.93
CA ALA A 50 14.04 -6.02 -8.44
C ALA A 50 13.99 -5.97 -6.90
N SER A 51 13.28 -6.92 -6.29
CA SER A 51 13.21 -7.07 -4.83
C SER A 51 14.57 -7.44 -4.22
N GLU A 52 15.41 -8.20 -4.92
CA GLU A 52 16.77 -8.52 -4.46
C GLU A 52 17.67 -7.29 -4.37
N ILE A 53 17.67 -6.43 -5.41
CA ILE A 53 18.44 -5.18 -5.44
C ILE A 53 18.04 -4.30 -4.26
N LEU A 54 16.73 -4.10 -4.08
CA LEU A 54 16.22 -3.22 -3.03
C LEU A 54 16.43 -3.81 -1.63
N ARG A 55 16.34 -5.14 -1.48
CA ARG A 55 16.68 -5.83 -0.23
C ARG A 55 18.14 -5.58 0.17
N ALA A 56 19.07 -5.64 -0.78
CA ALA A 56 20.48 -5.36 -0.52
C ALA A 56 20.68 -3.92 -0.04
N GLN A 57 20.10 -2.95 -0.74
CA GLN A 57 20.14 -1.53 -0.35
C GLN A 57 19.56 -1.30 1.06
N VAL A 58 18.39 -1.87 1.36
CA VAL A 58 17.73 -1.70 2.67
C VAL A 58 18.53 -2.34 3.81
N ARG A 59 19.34 -3.37 3.55
CA ARG A 59 20.22 -3.99 4.56
C ARG A 59 21.42 -3.11 4.91
N GLU A 60 21.97 -2.38 3.95
CA GLU A 60 23.12 -1.48 4.15
C GLU A 60 22.77 -0.24 4.96
N ASP A 61 21.52 0.19 4.87
CA ASP A 61 20.94 1.37 5.50
C ASP A 61 20.94 1.34 7.05
N GLY A 62 21.29 0.21 7.66
CA GLY A 62 21.27 -0.01 9.10
C GLY A 62 19.88 -0.39 9.63
N SER A 63 19.85 -1.27 10.64
CA SER A 63 18.59 -1.83 11.13
C SER A 63 18.03 -1.06 12.34
N ARG A 64 16.73 -0.77 12.26
CA ARG A 64 15.86 -0.60 13.43
C ARG A 64 14.79 -1.66 13.33
N ALA A 65 14.43 -2.34 14.41
CA ALA A 65 13.42 -3.40 14.36
C ALA A 65 11.98 -2.83 14.46
N GLU A 66 11.60 -1.92 13.55
CA GLU A 66 10.29 -1.23 13.58
C GLU A 66 9.21 -1.99 12.80
N ALA A 67 9.56 -2.56 11.63
CA ALA A 67 8.63 -3.32 10.79
C ALA A 67 9.36 -4.45 10.05
N ALA A 68 8.61 -5.48 9.62
CA ALA A 68 9.14 -6.63 8.89
C ALA A 68 8.98 -6.49 7.38
N THR A 69 9.96 -7.00 6.64
CA THR A 69 9.85 -7.24 5.20
C THR A 69 9.11 -8.56 4.94
N VAL A 70 8.32 -8.64 3.87
CA VAL A 70 7.49 -9.80 3.54
C VAL A 70 8.21 -10.71 2.55
N GLY A 71 8.14 -12.02 2.79
CA GLY A 71 8.60 -13.04 1.86
C GLY A 71 10.09 -13.40 2.00
N ARG A 72 10.74 -13.65 0.87
CA ARG A 72 12.10 -14.23 0.83
C ARG A 72 13.11 -13.38 1.59
N ASP A 73 13.92 -14.04 2.41
CA ASP A 73 15.01 -13.46 3.22
C ASP A 73 14.54 -12.29 4.11
N SER A 74 13.33 -12.44 4.68
CA SER A 74 12.70 -11.45 5.55
C SER A 74 13.56 -11.07 6.74
N PHE A 75 13.45 -9.81 7.14
CA PHE A 75 14.16 -9.20 8.25
C PHE A 75 13.41 -7.96 8.73
N GLN A 76 13.75 -7.45 9.91
CA GLN A 76 13.18 -6.21 10.40
C GLN A 76 14.08 -5.00 10.08
N THR A 77 13.44 -3.89 9.73
CA THR A 77 14.08 -2.61 9.41
C THR A 77 13.15 -1.45 9.77
N ARG A 78 13.58 -0.22 9.48
CA ARG A 78 12.77 1.01 9.65
C ARG A 78 11.44 0.86 8.93
N ALA A 79 10.36 1.40 9.51
CA ALA A 79 9.02 1.25 8.95
C ALA A 79 8.93 1.69 7.48
N ALA A 80 9.54 2.84 7.15
CA ALA A 80 9.57 3.37 5.79
C ALA A 80 10.33 2.46 4.80
N SER A 81 11.43 1.83 5.25
CA SER A 81 12.22 0.93 4.41
C SER A 81 11.54 -0.41 4.19
N ALA A 82 10.86 -0.93 5.21
CA ALA A 82 10.03 -2.12 5.06
C ALA A 82 8.86 -1.86 4.09
N ALA A 83 8.19 -0.71 4.22
CA ALA A 83 7.13 -0.30 3.30
C ALA A 83 7.64 -0.19 1.84
N LEU A 84 8.80 0.44 1.62
CA LEU A 84 9.43 0.54 0.32
C LEU A 84 9.69 -0.84 -0.31
N LEU A 85 10.36 -1.74 0.43
CA LEU A 85 10.65 -3.08 -0.09
C LEU A 85 9.39 -3.93 -0.33
N ASN A 86 8.43 -3.87 0.59
CA ASN A 86 7.18 -4.61 0.45
C ASN A 86 6.36 -4.10 -0.73
N ALA A 87 6.23 -2.78 -0.91
CA ALA A 87 5.50 -2.21 -2.04
C ALA A 87 6.17 -2.53 -3.38
N THR A 88 7.50 -2.42 -3.48
CA THR A 88 8.22 -2.86 -4.68
C THR A 88 8.03 -4.34 -4.97
N SER A 89 8.03 -5.19 -3.93
CA SER A 89 7.73 -6.61 -4.10
C SER A 89 6.28 -6.82 -4.57
N GLY A 90 5.31 -6.10 -4.01
CA GLY A 90 3.90 -6.20 -4.39
C GLY A 90 3.64 -5.89 -5.86
N HIS A 91 4.35 -4.91 -6.40
CA HIS A 91 4.20 -4.46 -7.78
C HIS A 91 5.21 -5.10 -8.76
N ALA A 92 6.08 -6.01 -8.29
CA ALA A 92 7.20 -6.51 -9.09
C ALA A 92 6.78 -7.29 -10.34
N HIS A 93 5.60 -7.91 -10.31
CA HIS A 93 5.03 -8.69 -11.42
C HIS A 93 3.92 -7.95 -12.17
N ASP A 94 3.59 -6.71 -11.78
CA ASP A 94 2.44 -5.97 -12.32
C ASP A 94 1.12 -6.77 -12.17
N TYR A 95 0.90 -7.29 -10.96
CA TYR A 95 -0.19 -8.23 -10.65
C TYR A 95 -0.99 -7.88 -9.40
N ASP A 96 -0.67 -6.75 -8.77
CA ASP A 96 -1.48 -6.11 -7.74
C ASP A 96 -2.81 -5.60 -8.30
N ASP A 97 -3.71 -5.19 -7.39
CA ASP A 97 -5.07 -4.82 -7.75
C ASP A 97 -5.14 -3.57 -8.62
N THR A 98 -6.06 -3.59 -9.59
CA THR A 98 -6.30 -2.45 -10.50
C THR A 98 -7.60 -1.75 -10.12
N GLN A 99 -7.55 -0.42 -9.97
CA GLN A 99 -8.76 0.36 -9.74
C GLN A 99 -9.42 0.74 -11.07
N LEU A 100 -10.61 0.20 -11.33
CA LEU A 100 -11.42 0.62 -12.48
C LEU A 100 -12.07 1.98 -12.21
N SER A 101 -11.72 2.98 -13.03
CA SER A 101 -12.45 4.24 -13.06
C SER A 101 -13.73 4.09 -13.88
N THR A 102 -14.86 4.54 -13.33
CA THR A 102 -16.13 4.65 -14.05
C THR A 102 -16.39 6.05 -14.61
N ALA A 103 -15.46 6.99 -14.43
CA ALA A 103 -15.57 8.36 -14.93
C ALA A 103 -15.18 8.44 -16.41
N ALA A 104 -16.00 9.10 -17.22
CA ALA A 104 -15.86 9.15 -18.68
C ALA A 104 -14.56 9.83 -19.17
N ASP A 105 -13.93 10.66 -18.33
CA ASP A 105 -12.70 11.39 -18.61
C ASP A 105 -11.43 10.67 -18.10
N ARG A 106 -11.58 9.50 -17.47
CA ARG A 106 -10.49 8.69 -16.93
C ARG A 106 -10.47 7.34 -17.66
N ILE A 107 -9.90 7.37 -18.87
CA ILE A 107 -9.89 6.27 -19.85
C ILE A 107 -8.98 5.11 -19.45
N PHE A 108 -8.08 5.31 -18.48
CA PHE A 108 -7.17 4.28 -18.00
C PHE A 108 -7.47 3.96 -16.55
N GLY A 109 -7.95 2.75 -16.31
CA GLY A 109 -7.83 2.08 -15.02
C GLY A 109 -6.46 1.42 -14.99
N LEU A 110 -5.45 2.21 -14.66
CA LEU A 110 -4.28 1.75 -13.91
C LEU A 110 -4.29 2.56 -12.62
#